data_AF-A0A9P6B5B2-F1
#
_entry.id   AF-A0A9P6B5B2-F1
#
_cell.length_a   1.000
_cell.length_b   1.000
_cell.length_c   1.000
_cell.angle_alpha   90.00
_cell.angle_beta   90.00
_cell.angle_gamma   90.00
#
_symmetry.space_group_name_H-M   'P 1'
#
loop_
_entity.id
_entity.type
_entity.pdbx_description
1 polymer ?
#
loop_
_entity_poly.entity_id
_entity_poly.type
_entity_poly.pdbx_seq_one_letter_code
_entity_poly.pdbx_strand_id
1 'polypeptide(L)'
;MAIPPPPGAFAIINSVPDPATGIGLAVQFNPNPPIGAPLTVAPFDAGNPAQHWRFNPAAPPPAATVVPVLDPAAQAIALGALVAAAVVAVPVPWTLNALGPLAGVTIQEFNPPGNVWNLVQPAPGTPVGLNLPNPGNQLQRWILLPVGP
;
A
#
# COMPACT_ATOMS: atom_id res chain seq x y z
N MET A 1 7.91 0.50 -14.93
CA MET A 1 6.82 0.84 -15.86
C MET A 1 5.53 0.88 -15.07
N ALA A 2 4.76 1.96 -15.16
CA ALA A 2 3.48 2.03 -14.45
C ALA A 2 2.48 1.03 -15.04
N ILE A 3 1.75 0.32 -14.19
CA ILE A 3 0.76 -0.68 -14.59
C ILE A 3 -0.64 -0.26 -14.15
N PRO A 4 -1.69 -0.67 -14.88
CA PRO A 4 -3.07 -0.42 -14.47
C PRO A 4 -3.37 -1.03 -13.09
N PRO A 5 -4.30 -0.44 -12.32
CA PRO A 5 -4.77 -1.05 -11.09
C PRO A 5 -5.37 -2.43 -11.37
N PRO A 6 -5.02 -3.46 -10.57
CA PRO A 6 -5.54 -4.79 -10.78
C PRO A 6 -7.00 -4.88 -10.29
N PRO A 7 -7.85 -5.69 -10.93
CA PRO A 7 -9.25 -5.85 -10.55
C PRO A 7 -9.41 -6.74 -9.30
N GLY A 8 -10.33 -6.37 -8.39
CA GLY A 8 -10.66 -7.18 -7.20
C GLY A 8 -9.99 -6.69 -5.91
N ALA A 9 -9.97 -7.55 -4.89
CA ALA A 9 -9.31 -7.29 -3.61
C ALA A 9 -7.95 -8.00 -3.52
N PHE A 10 -6.97 -7.30 -2.94
CA PHE A 10 -5.59 -7.74 -2.81
C PHE A 10 -5.06 -7.51 -1.39
N ALA A 11 -4.18 -8.38 -0.95
CA ALA A 11 -3.24 -8.07 0.12
C ALA A 11 -1.98 -7.43 -0.47
N ILE A 12 -1.52 -6.36 0.17
CA ILE A 12 -0.25 -5.69 -0.16
C ILE A 12 0.82 -6.27 0.75
N ILE A 13 1.61 -7.20 0.23
CA ILE A 13 2.55 -8.01 1.01
C ILE A 13 3.97 -7.56 0.70
N ASN A 14 4.76 -7.38 1.74
CA ASN A 14 6.18 -7.14 1.59
C ASN A 14 6.87 -8.37 0.99
N SER A 15 7.72 -8.14 -0.03
CA SER A 15 8.45 -9.22 -0.71
C SER A 15 9.57 -9.85 0.10
N VAL A 16 9.99 -9.23 1.19
CA VAL A 16 10.92 -9.81 2.16
C VAL A 16 10.07 -10.39 3.30
N PRO A 17 10.04 -11.72 3.46
CA PRO A 17 9.33 -12.34 4.56
C PRO A 17 9.89 -11.89 5.91
N ASP A 18 9.05 -11.91 6.92
CA ASP A 18 9.50 -11.75 8.31
C ASP A 18 10.55 -12.82 8.63
N PRO A 19 11.74 -12.44 9.13
CA PRO A 19 12.83 -13.39 9.34
C PRO A 19 12.58 -14.37 10.49
N ALA A 20 11.63 -14.08 11.39
CA ALA A 20 11.30 -14.95 12.52
C ALA A 20 10.28 -16.04 12.15
N THR A 21 9.36 -15.74 11.24
CA THR A 21 8.22 -16.60 10.89
C THR A 21 8.28 -17.12 9.45
N GLY A 22 9.07 -16.49 8.58
CA GLY A 22 9.08 -16.77 7.14
C GLY A 22 7.80 -16.32 6.42
N ILE A 23 6.90 -15.61 7.10
CA ILE A 23 5.61 -15.16 6.57
C ILE A 23 5.76 -13.73 6.03
N GLY A 24 5.17 -13.44 4.86
CA GLY A 24 5.14 -12.06 4.33
C GLY A 24 4.36 -11.11 5.25
N LEU A 25 4.84 -9.88 5.41
CA LEU A 25 4.13 -8.86 6.18
C LEU A 25 3.14 -8.13 5.27
N ALA A 26 1.86 -8.14 5.62
CA ALA A 26 0.80 -7.47 4.88
C ALA A 26 0.45 -6.12 5.51
N VAL A 27 0.20 -5.11 4.65
CA VAL A 27 -0.36 -3.82 5.07
C VAL A 27 -1.75 -4.05 5.66
N GLN A 28 -1.93 -3.59 6.89
CA GLN A 28 -3.15 -3.75 7.66
C GLN A 28 -3.76 -2.39 7.97
N PHE A 29 -5.04 -2.26 7.62
CA PHE A 29 -5.91 -1.21 8.10
C PHE A 29 -6.39 -1.58 9.49
N ASN A 30 -6.12 -0.75 10.49
CA ASN A 30 -6.73 -0.93 11.79
C ASN A 30 -8.01 -0.06 11.85
N PRO A 31 -9.22 -0.64 11.90
CA PRO A 31 -10.44 0.15 12.07
C PRO A 31 -10.55 0.77 13.47
N ASN A 32 -9.69 0.39 14.42
CA ASN A 32 -9.68 0.90 15.78
C ASN A 32 -8.24 0.95 16.34
N PRO A 33 -7.55 2.11 16.33
CA PRO A 33 -8.09 3.48 16.32
C PRO A 33 -8.49 3.99 14.91
N PRO A 34 -9.25 5.10 14.82
CA PRO A 34 -9.97 5.51 13.61
C PRO A 34 -9.08 6.04 12.48
N ILE A 35 -9.74 6.26 11.34
CA ILE A 35 -9.43 7.22 10.28
C ILE A 35 -8.45 8.31 10.76
N GLY A 36 -7.27 8.39 10.12
CA GLY A 36 -6.16 9.25 10.49
C GLY A 36 -5.04 8.54 11.26
N ALA A 37 -5.27 7.32 11.76
CA ALA A 37 -4.23 6.48 12.32
C ALA A 37 -3.29 5.92 11.23
N PRO A 38 -1.98 5.78 11.53
CA PRO A 38 -1.05 5.12 10.62
C PRO A 38 -1.48 3.69 10.33
N LEU A 39 -1.37 3.29 9.06
CA LEU A 39 -1.42 1.89 8.67
C LEU A 39 -0.25 1.15 9.30
N THR A 40 -0.46 -0.12 9.64
CA THR A 40 0.58 -0.97 10.21
C THR A 40 0.85 -2.17 9.31
N VAL A 41 1.86 -2.96 9.62
CA VAL A 41 1.99 -4.30 9.04
C VAL A 41 1.87 -5.39 10.09
N ALA A 42 1.33 -6.52 9.67
CA ALA A 42 1.25 -7.74 10.44
C ALA A 42 1.56 -8.95 9.55
N PRO A 43 1.86 -10.14 10.11
CA PRO A 43 1.95 -11.36 9.33
C PRO A 43 0.70 -11.54 8.47
N PHE A 44 0.90 -11.93 7.20
CA PHE A 44 -0.18 -12.12 6.27
C PHE A 44 -1.13 -13.24 6.75
N ASP A 45 -2.42 -12.91 6.76
CA ASP A 45 -3.52 -13.81 7.03
C ASP A 45 -4.63 -13.56 6.00
N ALA A 46 -4.83 -14.54 5.09
CA ALA A 46 -5.84 -14.44 4.04
C ALA A 46 -7.26 -14.28 4.59
N GLY A 47 -7.53 -14.79 5.81
CA GLY A 47 -8.84 -14.67 6.46
C GLY A 47 -9.08 -13.32 7.13
N ASN A 48 -8.07 -12.44 7.19
CA ASN A 48 -8.19 -11.15 7.87
C ASN A 48 -8.57 -10.02 6.90
N PRO A 49 -9.83 -9.55 6.89
CA PRO A 49 -10.27 -8.51 5.97
C PRO A 49 -9.60 -7.15 6.20
N ALA A 50 -8.96 -6.94 7.35
CA ALA A 50 -8.16 -5.75 7.63
C ALA A 50 -6.92 -5.63 6.73
N GLN A 51 -6.50 -6.73 6.11
CA GLN A 51 -5.36 -6.77 5.19
C GLN A 51 -5.77 -6.69 3.72
N HIS A 52 -7.07 -6.49 3.45
CA HIS A 52 -7.62 -6.52 2.09
C HIS A 52 -7.85 -5.10 1.58
N TRP A 53 -7.34 -4.84 0.38
CA TRP A 53 -7.33 -3.53 -0.26
C TRP A 53 -7.85 -3.62 -1.70
N ARG A 54 -8.51 -2.56 -2.16
CA ARG A 54 -8.92 -2.37 -3.56
C ARG A 54 -8.13 -1.21 -4.16
N PHE A 55 -7.77 -1.38 -5.43
CA PHE A 55 -7.18 -0.32 -6.24
C PHE A 55 -8.26 0.20 -7.21
N ASN A 56 -8.91 1.29 -6.87
CA ASN A 56 -9.96 1.85 -7.73
C ASN A 56 -9.32 2.82 -8.75
N PRO A 57 -9.54 2.65 -10.05
CA PRO A 57 -8.99 3.53 -11.08
C PRO A 57 -9.22 5.01 -10.78
N ALA A 58 -8.17 5.82 -10.93
CA ALA A 58 -8.18 7.25 -10.67
C ALA A 58 -7.51 8.02 -11.82
N ALA A 59 -7.90 9.28 -11.99
CA ALA A 59 -7.27 10.17 -12.96
C ALA A 59 -6.06 10.89 -12.34
N PRO A 60 -4.96 11.10 -13.11
CA PRO A 60 -4.74 10.58 -14.46
C PRO A 60 -4.35 9.09 -14.46
N PRO A 61 -4.81 8.28 -15.45
CA PRO A 61 -4.33 6.90 -15.59
C PRO A 61 -2.79 6.84 -15.77
N PRO A 62 -2.11 5.80 -15.26
CA PRO A 62 -2.67 4.59 -14.66
C PRO A 62 -2.84 4.67 -13.12
N ALA A 63 -3.09 5.85 -12.55
CA ALA A 63 -3.25 6.00 -11.11
C ALA A 63 -4.50 5.28 -10.56
N ALA A 64 -4.49 5.05 -9.25
CA ALA A 64 -5.59 4.47 -8.50
C ALA A 64 -5.69 5.05 -7.09
N THR A 65 -6.89 5.06 -6.52
CA THR A 65 -7.05 5.20 -5.07
C THR A 65 -6.90 3.84 -4.42
N VAL A 66 -6.25 3.80 -3.26
CA VAL A 66 -6.04 2.57 -2.49
C VAL A 66 -6.98 2.59 -1.31
N VAL A 67 -7.93 1.65 -1.28
CA VAL A 67 -9.09 1.69 -0.39
C VAL A 67 -9.16 0.41 0.42
N PRO A 68 -9.29 0.46 1.76
CA PRO A 68 -9.47 -0.75 2.56
C PRO A 68 -10.85 -1.35 2.29
N VAL A 69 -10.93 -2.67 2.17
CA VAL A 69 -12.21 -3.37 1.94
C VAL A 69 -13.18 -3.18 3.12
N LEU A 70 -12.65 -3.11 4.35
CA LEU A 70 -13.45 -2.92 5.56
C LEU A 70 -14.10 -1.54 5.68
N ASP A 71 -13.52 -0.51 5.04
CA ASP A 71 -14.06 0.85 5.08
C ASP A 71 -13.85 1.56 3.72
N PRO A 72 -14.78 1.39 2.77
CA PRO A 72 -14.64 1.93 1.43
C PRO A 72 -14.74 3.46 1.36
N ALA A 73 -15.10 4.13 2.47
CA ALA A 73 -15.11 5.59 2.55
C ALA A 73 -13.70 6.17 2.82
N ALA A 74 -12.80 5.35 3.39
CA ALA A 74 -11.41 5.74 3.63
C ALA A 74 -10.52 5.43 2.41
N GLN A 75 -9.40 6.12 2.31
CA GLN A 75 -8.32 5.77 1.38
C GLN A 75 -6.96 5.93 2.04
N ALA A 76 -5.95 5.21 1.54
CA ALA A 76 -4.58 5.38 1.96
C ALA A 76 -4.05 6.75 1.52
N ILE A 77 -3.44 7.48 2.44
CA ILE A 77 -2.89 8.82 2.23
C ILE A 77 -1.52 8.96 2.92
N ALA A 78 -0.67 9.84 2.41
CA ALA A 78 0.51 10.29 3.11
C ALA A 78 0.10 11.13 4.32
N LEU A 79 0.66 10.79 5.48
CA LEU A 79 0.67 11.60 6.67
C LEU A 79 2.13 11.85 7.08
N GLY A 80 2.76 12.83 6.43
CA GLY A 80 4.19 13.09 6.58
C GLY A 80 5.02 11.93 5.99
N ALA A 81 5.83 11.27 6.81
CA ALA A 81 6.65 10.13 6.41
C ALA A 81 5.96 8.77 6.61
N LEU A 82 4.65 8.76 6.91
CA LEU A 82 3.85 7.56 7.15
C LEU A 82 2.68 7.49 6.19
N VAL A 83 2.08 6.31 6.08
CA VAL A 83 0.79 6.11 5.41
C VAL A 83 -0.29 5.94 6.46
N ALA A 84 -1.41 6.64 6.30
CA ALA A 84 -2.61 6.49 7.10
C ALA A 84 -3.80 6.15 6.21
N ALA A 85 -4.87 5.59 6.77
CA ALA A 85 -6.17 5.57 6.10
C ALA A 85 -7.01 6.75 6.58
N ALA A 86 -7.54 7.55 5.66
CA ALA A 86 -8.39 8.68 6.01
C ALA A 86 -9.53 8.88 5.02
N VAL A 87 -10.63 9.47 5.49
CA VAL A 87 -11.71 9.99 4.65
C VAL A 87 -11.28 11.39 4.25
N VAL A 88 -11.14 11.63 2.96
CA VAL A 88 -10.73 12.93 2.43
C VAL A 88 -11.62 13.32 1.26
N ALA A 89 -11.74 14.63 1.03
CA ALA A 89 -12.62 15.16 -0.01
C ALA A 89 -12.08 14.95 -1.43
N VAL A 90 -10.77 14.71 -1.58
CA VAL A 90 -10.10 14.57 -2.88
C VAL A 90 -9.41 13.21 -2.96
N PRO A 91 -9.68 12.40 -4.01
CA PRO A 91 -8.97 11.16 -4.29
C PRO A 91 -7.45 11.33 -4.25
N VAL A 92 -6.74 10.46 -3.52
CA VAL A 92 -5.28 10.48 -3.45
C VAL A 92 -4.74 9.45 -4.44
N PRO A 93 -4.06 9.89 -5.51
CA PRO A 93 -3.60 8.98 -6.56
C PRO A 93 -2.33 8.25 -6.15
N TRP A 94 -2.39 6.93 -6.26
CA TRP A 94 -1.26 6.01 -6.14
C TRP A 94 -0.96 5.37 -7.49
N THR A 95 0.31 5.13 -7.78
CA THR A 95 0.77 4.46 -8.99
C THR A 95 1.50 3.18 -8.63
N LEU A 96 1.14 2.11 -9.34
CA LEU A 96 1.84 0.82 -9.26
C LEU A 96 2.87 0.76 -10.39
N ASN A 97 4.12 0.46 -10.07
CA ASN A 97 5.15 0.25 -11.09
C ASN A 97 5.68 -1.17 -11.04
N ALA A 98 5.58 -1.91 -12.14
CA ALA A 98 6.19 -3.22 -12.27
C ALA A 98 7.72 -3.11 -12.24
N LEU A 99 8.35 -3.96 -11.42
CA LEU A 99 9.80 -4.12 -11.34
C LEU A 99 10.35 -5.18 -12.31
N GLY A 100 9.46 -5.90 -13.00
CA GLY A 100 9.78 -6.97 -13.94
C GLY A 100 8.79 -8.13 -13.84
N PRO A 101 8.87 -9.14 -14.73
CA PRO A 101 7.84 -10.17 -14.88
C PRO A 101 7.58 -11.04 -13.65
N LEU A 102 8.57 -11.15 -12.75
CA LEU A 102 8.51 -11.97 -11.52
C LEU A 102 8.93 -11.17 -10.28
N ALA A 103 9.06 -9.84 -10.41
CA ALA A 103 9.82 -9.02 -9.48
C ALA A 103 8.96 -8.12 -8.58
N GLY A 104 7.63 -8.31 -8.53
CA GLY A 104 6.72 -7.49 -7.73
C GLY A 104 6.53 -6.07 -8.27
N VAL A 105 5.98 -5.19 -7.42
CA VAL A 105 5.66 -3.80 -7.74
C VAL A 105 6.30 -2.84 -6.74
N THR A 106 6.59 -1.62 -7.18
CA THR A 106 6.68 -0.48 -6.25
C THR A 106 5.34 0.23 -6.21
N ILE A 107 5.02 0.76 -5.04
CA ILE A 107 3.78 1.48 -4.79
C ILE A 107 4.17 2.92 -4.45
N GLN A 108 3.65 3.85 -5.23
CA GLN A 108 4.05 5.25 -5.18
C GLN A 108 2.85 6.15 -4.97
N GLU A 109 2.89 7.01 -3.96
CA GLU A 109 1.91 8.07 -3.80
C GLU A 109 2.35 9.29 -4.58
N PHE A 110 1.43 9.90 -5.32
CA PHE A 110 1.65 11.20 -5.94
C PHE A 110 0.97 12.29 -5.12
N ASN A 111 1.76 13.11 -4.43
CA ASN A 111 1.26 14.28 -3.72
C ASN A 111 1.63 15.58 -4.48
N PRO A 112 0.65 16.36 -4.98
CA PRO A 112 0.91 17.70 -5.51
C PRO A 112 1.57 18.58 -4.43
N PRO A 113 2.67 19.31 -4.71
CA PRO A 113 3.20 19.69 -6.04
C PRO A 113 4.41 18.85 -6.47
N GLY A 114 4.25 17.53 -6.61
CA GLY A 114 5.18 16.69 -7.39
C GLY A 114 6.12 15.80 -6.59
N ASN A 115 5.88 15.62 -5.29
CA ASN A 115 6.63 14.62 -4.53
C ASN A 115 6.01 13.25 -4.76
N VAL A 116 6.83 12.35 -5.31
CA VAL A 116 6.52 10.92 -5.37
C VAL A 116 7.13 10.28 -4.14
N TRP A 117 6.35 9.49 -3.40
CA TRP A 117 6.85 8.77 -2.23
C TRP A 117 6.72 7.28 -2.45
N ASN A 118 7.80 6.53 -2.19
CA ASN A 118 7.75 5.07 -2.22
C ASN A 118 7.23 4.55 -0.89
N LEU A 119 6.32 3.58 -0.95
CA LEU A 119 5.94 2.77 0.20
C LEU A 119 7.14 1.98 0.71
N VAL A 120 7.46 2.12 2.00
CA VAL A 120 8.65 1.52 2.63
C VAL A 120 8.25 0.41 3.57
N GLN A 121 8.97 -0.71 3.47
CA GLN A 121 8.93 -1.85 4.37
C GLN A 121 9.15 -1.39 5.81
N PRO A 122 8.14 -1.57 6.66
CA PRO A 122 8.30 -1.50 8.09
C PRO A 122 8.83 -2.83 8.65
N ALA A 123 9.39 -2.77 9.87
CA ALA A 123 9.53 -3.97 10.69
C ALA A 123 8.12 -4.44 11.14
N PRO A 124 7.94 -5.70 11.54
CA PRO A 124 6.66 -6.18 12.06
C PRO A 124 6.11 -5.27 13.15
N GLY A 125 4.82 -4.94 13.10
CA GLY A 125 4.17 -4.07 14.09
C GLY A 125 4.56 -2.59 14.01
N THR A 126 5.37 -2.16 13.03
CA THR A 126 5.70 -0.74 12.85
C THR A 126 4.80 -0.08 11.79
N PRO A 127 4.54 1.24 11.91
CA PRO A 127 3.79 2.00 10.93
C PRO A 127 4.37 1.89 9.53
N VAL A 128 3.49 1.87 8.52
CA VAL A 128 3.86 1.89 7.11
C VAL A 128 4.47 3.23 6.77
N GLY A 129 5.70 3.20 6.25
CA GLY A 129 6.49 4.38 5.96
C GLY A 129 6.43 4.83 4.50
N LEU A 130 6.83 6.07 4.29
CA LEU A 130 7.05 6.70 3.00
C LEU A 130 8.46 7.28 2.94
N ASN A 131 9.18 7.05 1.84
CA ASN A 131 10.47 7.70 1.59
C ASN A 131 10.52 8.29 0.18
N LEU A 132 11.28 9.37 0.04
CA LEU A 132 11.62 9.89 -1.28
C LEU A 132 12.38 8.81 -2.09
N PRO A 133 12.16 8.72 -3.41
CA PRO A 133 12.95 7.86 -4.29
C PRO A 133 14.40 8.34 -4.28
N ASN A 134 15.24 7.67 -3.50
CA ASN A 134 16.68 7.89 -3.52
C ASN A 134 17.32 6.75 -4.31
N PRO A 135 18.14 7.00 -5.35
CA PRO A 135 18.84 5.96 -6.10
C PRO A 135 19.68 5.00 -5.24
N GLY A 136 20.10 5.42 -4.05
CA GLY A 136 20.83 4.57 -3.09
C GLY A 136 19.94 3.71 -2.17
N ASN A 137 18.64 3.97 -2.10
CA ASN A 137 17.70 3.12 -1.35
C ASN A 137 17.22 2.01 -2.26
N GLN A 138 17.38 0.75 -1.83
CA GLN A 138 16.78 -0.38 -2.55
C GLN A 138 15.28 -0.10 -2.76
N LEU A 139 14.85 -0.18 -4.02
CA LEU A 139 13.44 -0.05 -4.37
C LEU A 139 12.66 -1.13 -3.60
N GLN A 140 11.77 -0.64 -2.74
CA GLN A 140 10.94 -1.44 -1.86
C GLN A 140 9.95 -2.24 -2.69
N ARG A 141 10.12 -3.56 -2.69
CA ARG A 141 9.37 -4.49 -3.54
C ARG A 141 8.17 -5.04 -2.76
N TRP A 142 6.99 -4.86 -3.33
CA TRP A 142 5.72 -5.34 -2.80
C TRP A 142 5.10 -6.38 -3.74
N ILE A 143 4.32 -7.28 -3.18
CA ILE A 143 3.57 -8.33 -3.87
C ILE A 143 2.10 -8.03 -3.67
N LEU A 144 1.34 -7.96 -4.76
CA LEU A 144 -0.12 -7.87 -4.72
C LEU A 144 -0.67 -9.28 -4.83
N LEU A 145 -1.12 -9.84 -3.71
CA LEU A 145 -1.70 -11.18 -3.67
C LEU A 145 -3.23 -11.08 -3.74
N PRO A 146 -3.90 -11.68 -4.75
CA PRO A 146 -5.36 -11.73 -4.79
C PRO A 146 -5.90 -12.47 -3.56
N VAL A 147 -6.90 -11.90 -2.88
CA VAL A 147 -7.51 -12.49 -1.66
C VAL A 147 -9.00 -12.80 -1.79
N GLY A 148 -9.62 -12.50 -2.94
CA GLY A 148 -11.01 -12.84 -3.23
C GLY A 148 -11.72 -11.77 -4.07
N PRO A 149 -12.97 -12.04 -4.51
CA PRO A 149 -13.85 -11.05 -5.15
C PRO A 149 -14.35 -9.95 -4.21
#